data_AF-A0A972LIU5-F1
#
_entry.id   AF-A0A972LIU5-F1
#
_cell.length_a   1.000
_cell.length_b   1.000
_cell.length_c   1.000
_cell.angle_alpha   90.00
_cell.angle_beta   90.00
_cell.angle_gamma   90.00
#
_symmetry.space_group_name_H-M   'P 1'
#
loop_
_entity.id
_entity.type
_entity.pdbx_description
1 polymer ?
#
loop_
_entity_poly.entity_id
_entity_poly.type
_entity_poly.pdbx_seq_one_letter_code
_entity_poly.pdbx_strand_id
1 'polypeptide(L)'
;MAKSRTQKLITLWKWSTIALTLLVLGIVFFKPQKPKSQSSKPKPAILQKKKTVPQLVDKKLDPEIAMTPEALVVAGKQIIYLTDTPELNATGRMPVGKGQCAFCHLFVEGQQSTRCPDLRNIELLSHKRIKEKRYTQNIEKYAETPEPQSKLSTKATTGGEYLIESLYCPSCYVAEGFGTASSQGQVSKMPFVAEMPMMLNDYEMVAVAAYLQAMDTPGDYSKVTARADWERYFNKKLTFGEDRRPKLPSHENLAKTALLTDTPEEMIKKMG
;
A
#
# COMPACT_ATOMS: atom_id res chain seq x y z
N MET A 1 53.67 -8.04 35.73
CA MET A 1 54.50 -6.86 35.37
C MET A 1 53.59 -5.69 35.06
N ALA A 2 53.43 -4.76 36.01
CA ALA A 2 52.50 -3.62 35.88
C ALA A 2 53.21 -2.43 35.21
N LYS A 3 52.76 -2.03 34.02
CA LYS A 3 53.22 -0.79 33.36
C LYS A 3 52.69 0.41 34.15
N SER A 4 53.59 1.33 34.52
CA SER A 4 53.28 2.44 35.42
C SER A 4 52.27 3.42 34.81
N ARG A 5 51.40 3.95 35.68
CA ARG A 5 50.33 4.93 35.35
C ARG A 5 50.84 6.16 34.58
N THR A 6 52.13 6.47 34.68
CA THR A 6 52.78 7.63 34.07
C THR A 6 52.96 7.51 32.56
N GLN A 7 53.08 6.29 32.01
CA GLN A 7 53.23 6.11 30.55
C GLN A 7 51.93 6.30 29.76
N LYS A 8 50.75 6.08 30.37
CA LYS A 8 49.46 6.24 29.70
C LYS A 8 49.06 7.70 29.49
N LEU A 9 49.51 8.63 30.35
CA LEU A 9 49.19 10.05 30.24
C LEU A 9 49.95 10.75 29.10
N ILE A 10 51.19 10.32 28.81
CA ILE A 10 52.01 10.92 27.75
C ILE A 10 51.48 10.55 26.35
N THR A 11 50.89 9.36 26.20
CA THR A 11 50.28 8.95 24.94
C THR A 11 48.99 9.72 24.65
N LEU A 12 48.14 9.99 25.64
CA LEU A 12 46.87 10.70 25.41
C LEU A 12 47.07 12.16 24.96
N TRP A 13 48.09 12.86 25.46
CA TRP A 13 48.33 14.26 25.08
C TRP A 13 48.84 14.43 23.64
N LYS A 14 49.59 13.45 23.11
CA LYS A 14 50.10 13.49 21.72
C LYS A 14 49.02 13.28 20.66
N TRP A 15 47.94 12.56 20.97
CA TRP A 15 46.84 12.36 20.01
C TRP A 15 45.87 13.55 19.98
N SER A 16 45.69 14.27 21.09
CA SER A 16 44.84 15.46 21.13
C SER A 16 45.40 16.65 20.33
N THR A 17 46.73 16.82 20.27
CA THR A 17 47.35 17.91 19.49
C THR A 17 47.33 17.64 17.97
N ILE A 18 47.38 16.37 17.55
CA ILE A 18 47.26 15.97 16.13
C ILE A 18 45.81 16.13 15.65
N ALA A 19 44.81 15.80 16.47
CA ALA A 19 43.41 15.98 16.11
C ALA A 19 43.02 17.47 15.97
N LEU A 20 43.57 18.35 16.81
CA LEU A 20 43.27 19.78 16.76
C LEU A 20 43.93 20.47 15.55
N THR A 21 45.11 20.02 15.11
CA THR A 21 45.79 20.58 13.93
C THR A 21 45.12 20.16 12.62
N LEU A 22 44.58 18.94 12.52
CA LEU A 22 43.80 18.51 11.34
C LEU A 22 42.44 19.23 11.23
N LEU A 23 41.81 19.59 12.36
CA LEU A 23 40.53 20.30 12.36
C LEU A 23 40.68 21.78 11.94
N VAL A 24 41.82 22.41 12.26
CA VAL A 24 42.11 23.80 11.83
C VAL A 24 42.51 23.85 10.35
N LEU A 25 43.21 22.83 9.82
CA LEU A 25 43.56 22.75 8.39
C LEU A 25 42.36 22.42 7.48
N GLY A 26 41.35 21.70 7.97
CA GLY A 26 40.12 21.38 7.20
C GLY A 26 39.18 22.57 6.97
N ILE A 27 39.27 23.64 7.79
CA ILE A 27 38.35 24.79 7.73
C ILE A 27 38.80 25.86 6.72
N VAL A 28 40.06 25.83 6.25
CA VAL A 28 40.62 26.91 5.40
C VAL A 28 40.34 26.74 3.89
N PHE A 29 39.83 25.59 3.44
CA PHE A 29 39.62 25.31 2.00
C PHE A 29 38.17 25.25 1.49
N PHE A 30 37.16 25.45 2.35
CA PHE A 30 35.77 25.54 1.88
C PHE A 30 35.37 26.99 1.55
N LYS A 31 35.74 27.45 0.34
CA LYS A 31 35.08 28.61 -0.28
C LYS A 31 33.68 28.18 -0.75
N PRO A 32 32.59 28.79 -0.26
CA PRO A 32 31.25 28.52 -0.80
C PRO A 32 31.18 29.02 -2.25
N GLN A 33 31.02 28.12 -3.21
CA GLN A 33 30.68 28.48 -4.58
C GLN A 33 29.25 29.02 -4.60
N LYS A 34 29.10 30.30 -4.97
CA LYS A 34 27.79 30.88 -5.32
C LYS A 34 27.18 30.06 -6.48
N PRO A 35 25.91 29.61 -6.38
CA PRO A 35 25.27 28.94 -7.51
C PRO A 35 25.17 29.91 -8.68
N LYS A 36 25.77 29.54 -9.82
CA LYS A 36 25.59 30.24 -11.10
C LYS A 36 24.12 30.11 -11.50
N SER A 37 23.43 31.24 -11.56
CA SER A 37 22.13 31.38 -12.22
C SER A 37 22.29 30.98 -13.70
N GLN A 38 21.87 29.76 -14.02
CA GLN A 38 21.67 29.34 -15.40
C GLN A 38 20.26 29.76 -15.82
N SER A 39 20.19 30.90 -16.50
CA SER A 39 19.08 31.25 -17.36
C SER A 39 19.04 30.27 -18.53
N SER A 40 18.26 29.19 -18.39
CA SER A 40 17.92 28.30 -19.50
C SER A 40 16.59 28.77 -20.11
N LYS A 41 16.68 29.42 -21.27
CA LYS A 41 15.51 29.63 -22.14
C LYS A 41 14.86 28.27 -22.44
N PRO A 42 13.51 28.17 -22.45
CA PRO A 42 12.84 26.91 -22.74
C PRO A 42 13.08 26.52 -24.20
N LYS A 43 13.66 25.33 -24.41
CA LYS A 43 13.63 24.65 -25.71
C LYS A 43 12.18 24.25 -26.02
N PRO A 44 11.69 24.42 -27.26
CA PRO A 44 10.35 24.00 -27.62
C PRO A 44 10.22 22.49 -27.43
N ALA A 45 9.18 22.10 -26.69
CA ALA A 45 8.84 20.72 -26.44
C ALA A 45 8.57 20.01 -27.76
N ILE A 46 9.45 19.07 -28.13
CA ILE A 46 9.13 18.03 -29.09
C ILE A 46 8.02 17.22 -28.44
N LEU A 47 6.83 17.28 -29.04
CA LEU A 47 5.63 16.58 -28.64
C LEU A 47 5.91 15.08 -28.70
N GLN A 48 6.43 14.51 -27.61
CA GLN A 48 6.44 13.07 -27.43
C GLN A 48 4.98 12.64 -27.36
N LYS A 49 4.53 11.88 -28.36
CA LYS A 49 3.21 11.25 -28.39
C LYS A 49 3.01 10.53 -27.06
N LYS A 50 2.19 11.12 -26.20
CA LYS A 50 1.67 10.51 -24.98
C LYS A 50 1.03 9.19 -25.43
N LYS A 51 1.62 8.04 -25.07
CA LYS A 51 0.88 6.77 -25.12
C LYS A 51 -0.28 6.95 -24.15
N THR A 52 -1.46 7.21 -24.67
CA THR A 52 -2.68 7.30 -23.89
C THR A 52 -2.90 5.93 -23.28
N VAL A 53 -2.77 5.84 -21.95
CA VAL A 53 -3.17 4.67 -21.17
C VAL A 53 -4.68 4.50 -21.37
N PRO A 54 -5.17 3.31 -21.77
CA PRO A 54 -6.60 3.07 -21.90
C PRO A 54 -7.30 3.39 -20.58
N GLN A 55 -8.33 4.24 -20.63
CA GLN A 55 -9.18 4.46 -19.47
C GLN A 55 -9.84 3.12 -19.11
N LEU A 56 -9.73 2.71 -17.84
CA LEU A 56 -10.21 1.45 -17.27
C LEU A 56 -11.75 1.27 -17.27
N VAL A 57 -12.48 1.96 -18.15
CA VAL A 57 -13.94 1.92 -18.25
C VAL A 57 -14.44 1.54 -19.65
N ASP A 58 -13.53 1.22 -20.58
CA ASP A 58 -13.95 0.64 -21.86
C ASP A 58 -14.35 -0.82 -21.66
N LYS A 59 -15.66 -1.11 -21.70
CA LYS A 59 -16.30 -2.45 -21.72
C LYS A 59 -15.82 -3.38 -22.86
N LYS A 60 -14.76 -3.02 -23.58
CA LYS A 60 -14.17 -3.74 -24.72
C LYS A 60 -12.71 -4.14 -24.50
N LEU A 61 -12.13 -3.93 -23.32
CA LEU A 61 -10.80 -4.44 -23.05
C LEU A 61 -10.86 -5.98 -22.93
N ASP A 62 -10.05 -6.68 -23.72
CA ASP A 62 -9.88 -8.12 -23.61
C ASP A 62 -9.48 -8.47 -22.16
N PRO A 63 -10.23 -9.35 -21.47
CA PRO A 63 -9.92 -9.77 -20.11
C PRO A 63 -8.47 -10.22 -19.91
N GLU A 64 -7.87 -10.90 -20.88
CA GLU A 64 -6.48 -11.35 -20.76
C GLU A 64 -5.48 -10.19 -20.84
N ILE A 65 -5.76 -9.18 -21.67
CA ILE A 65 -4.96 -7.95 -21.72
C ILE A 65 -5.10 -7.16 -20.42
N ALA A 66 -6.33 -7.06 -19.90
CA ALA A 66 -6.65 -6.39 -18.65
C ALA A 66 -5.98 -7.03 -17.42
N MET A 67 -5.65 -8.31 -17.51
CA MET A 67 -5.03 -9.09 -16.44
C MET A 67 -3.53 -9.35 -16.65
N THR A 68 -2.88 -8.60 -17.55
CA THR A 68 -1.41 -8.59 -17.65
C THR A 68 -0.80 -7.91 -16.41
N PRO A 69 0.45 -8.24 -16.03
CA PRO A 69 1.14 -7.60 -14.90
C PRO A 69 1.14 -6.06 -14.97
N GLU A 70 1.44 -5.49 -16.13
CA GLU A 70 1.44 -4.04 -16.35
C GLU A 70 0.04 -3.45 -16.16
N ALA A 71 -0.99 -4.04 -16.76
CA ALA A 71 -2.36 -3.56 -16.65
C ALA A 71 -2.87 -3.59 -15.20
N LEU A 72 -2.56 -4.66 -14.46
CA LEU A 72 -2.93 -4.78 -13.04
C LEU A 72 -2.22 -3.73 -12.18
N VAL A 73 -0.95 -3.44 -12.42
CA VAL A 73 -0.21 -2.38 -11.69
C VAL A 73 -0.83 -1.01 -11.96
N VAL A 74 -1.14 -0.71 -13.22
CA VAL A 74 -1.81 0.54 -13.60
C VAL A 74 -3.18 0.66 -12.93
N ALA A 75 -3.97 -0.41 -12.96
CA ALA A 75 -5.27 -0.44 -12.30
C ALA A 75 -5.17 -0.28 -10.77
N GLY A 76 -4.21 -0.94 -10.13
CA GLY A 76 -3.96 -0.82 -8.69
C GLY A 76 -3.60 0.61 -8.29
N LYS A 77 -2.75 1.25 -9.07
CA LYS A 77 -2.38 2.66 -8.87
C LYS A 77 -3.62 3.57 -8.93
N GLN A 78 -4.50 3.36 -9.90
CA GLN A 78 -5.76 4.10 -10.03
C GLN A 78 -6.72 3.84 -8.87
N ILE A 79 -6.82 2.59 -8.39
CA ILE A 79 -7.64 2.25 -7.23
C ILE A 79 -7.14 2.94 -5.96
N ILE A 80 -5.82 3.06 -5.79
CA ILE A 80 -5.20 3.68 -4.60
C ILE A 80 -5.30 5.21 -4.65
N TYR A 81 -5.02 5.84 -5.80
CA TYR A 81 -4.85 7.30 -5.88
C TYR A 81 -5.85 8.06 -6.75
N LEU A 82 -6.67 7.40 -7.57
CA LEU A 82 -7.55 8.03 -8.58
C LEU A 82 -6.79 8.83 -9.67
N THR A 83 -5.47 8.68 -9.78
CA THR A 83 -4.65 9.40 -10.76
C THR A 83 -3.37 8.63 -11.12
N ASP A 84 -2.90 8.83 -12.35
CA ASP A 84 -1.65 8.23 -12.85
C ASP A 84 -0.41 8.97 -12.33
N THR A 85 -0.57 10.22 -11.92
CA THR A 85 0.50 11.09 -11.42
C THR A 85 0.17 11.56 -10.00
N PRO A 86 0.20 10.66 -9.02
CA PRO A 86 -0.15 10.99 -7.66
C PRO A 86 0.98 11.80 -7.02
N GLU A 87 0.65 12.96 -6.45
CA GLU A 87 1.59 13.87 -5.80
C GLU A 87 1.07 14.27 -4.42
N LEU A 88 1.98 14.54 -3.48
CA LEU A 88 1.60 15.05 -2.16
C LEU A 88 0.97 16.44 -2.31
N ASN A 89 -0.19 16.64 -1.68
CA ASN A 89 -0.76 17.97 -1.56
C ASN A 89 -0.02 18.81 -0.50
N ALA A 90 -0.38 20.09 -0.37
CA ALA A 90 0.23 21.02 0.59
C ALA A 90 0.17 20.56 2.07
N THR A 91 -0.71 19.60 2.40
CA THR A 91 -0.84 19.02 3.74
C THR A 91 -0.07 17.70 3.93
N GLY A 92 0.73 17.29 2.93
CA GLY A 92 1.47 16.02 2.98
C GLY A 92 0.58 14.78 2.83
N ARG A 93 -0.57 14.91 2.15
CA ARG A 93 -1.49 13.80 1.86
C ARG A 93 -1.49 13.46 0.39
N MET A 94 -1.59 12.17 0.09
CA MET A 94 -1.76 11.66 -1.26
C MET A 94 -3.23 11.75 -1.70
N PRO A 95 -3.52 11.86 -3.01
CA PRO A 95 -4.84 11.63 -3.57
C PRO A 95 -5.39 10.26 -3.12
N VAL A 96 -6.69 10.17 -2.95
CA VAL A 96 -7.35 8.98 -2.39
C VAL A 96 -8.35 8.45 -3.43
N GLY A 97 -8.08 7.23 -3.92
CA GLY A 97 -8.97 6.51 -4.82
C GLY A 97 -9.97 5.61 -4.10
N LYS A 98 -10.65 4.77 -4.90
CA LYS A 98 -11.72 3.85 -4.43
C LYS A 98 -11.26 2.98 -3.26
N GLY A 99 -10.03 2.47 -3.30
CA GLY A 99 -9.50 1.60 -2.25
C GLY A 99 -9.22 2.32 -0.93
N GLN A 100 -9.22 3.66 -0.93
CA GLN A 100 -8.93 4.50 0.23
C GLN A 100 -7.60 4.22 0.94
N CYS A 101 -6.71 3.41 0.34
CA CYS A 101 -5.51 2.92 1.00
C CYS A 101 -4.57 4.07 1.41
N ALA A 102 -4.44 5.07 0.54
CA ALA A 102 -3.61 6.27 0.74
C ALA A 102 -4.11 7.19 1.88
N PHE A 103 -5.34 7.00 2.36
CA PHE A 103 -5.86 7.71 3.54
C PHE A 103 -5.27 7.16 4.84
N CYS A 104 -4.89 5.88 4.87
CA CYS A 104 -4.49 5.17 6.07
C CYS A 104 -3.01 4.78 6.06
N HIS A 105 -2.47 4.40 4.91
CA HIS A 105 -1.10 3.89 4.76
C HIS A 105 -0.15 4.91 4.17
N LEU A 106 1.13 4.76 4.50
CA LEU A 106 2.24 5.50 3.88
C LEU A 106 2.71 4.76 2.63
N PHE A 107 2.84 5.48 1.52
CA PHE A 107 3.33 4.96 0.24
C PHE A 107 4.56 5.70 -0.27
N VAL A 108 4.75 6.95 0.15
CA VAL A 108 5.86 7.80 -0.30
C VAL A 108 6.50 8.51 0.88
N GLU A 109 7.76 8.92 0.74
CA GLU A 109 8.42 9.76 1.73
C GLU A 109 7.70 11.10 1.91
N GLY A 110 7.65 11.61 3.14
CA GLY A 110 6.98 12.86 3.47
C GLY A 110 5.45 12.76 3.65
N GLN A 111 4.82 11.66 3.25
CA GLN A 111 3.40 11.42 3.54
C GLN A 111 3.17 11.30 5.06
N GLN A 112 2.06 11.85 5.55
CA GLN A 112 1.71 11.84 6.97
C GLN A 112 0.57 10.84 7.25
N SER A 113 0.84 9.80 8.05
CA SER A 113 -0.16 8.90 8.64
C SER A 113 0.44 8.09 9.79
N THR A 114 -0.33 7.89 10.86
CA THR A 114 0.01 7.03 12.01
C THR A 114 -0.95 5.87 12.21
N ARG A 115 -1.94 5.73 11.31
CA ARG A 115 -3.10 4.85 11.52
C ARG A 115 -2.80 3.38 11.22
N CYS A 116 -1.99 3.14 10.20
CA CYS A 116 -1.75 1.81 9.63
C CYS A 116 -0.27 1.62 9.29
N PRO A 117 0.18 0.38 9.08
CA PRO A 117 1.57 0.09 8.74
C PRO A 117 2.06 0.86 7.52
N ASP A 118 3.34 1.20 7.53
CA ASP A 118 4.04 1.74 6.36
C ASP A 118 4.10 0.68 5.25
N LEU A 119 3.68 1.06 4.03
CA LEU A 119 3.66 0.18 2.86
C LEU A 119 4.83 0.44 1.91
N ARG A 120 5.75 1.35 2.23
CA ARG A 120 7.02 1.45 1.50
C ARG A 120 7.82 0.17 1.68
N ASN A 121 8.40 -0.38 0.61
CA ASN A 121 9.09 -1.66 0.63
C ASN A 121 8.20 -2.85 1.03
N ILE A 122 6.87 -2.74 0.90
CA ILE A 122 5.95 -3.79 1.35
C ILE A 122 6.19 -5.09 0.60
N GLU A 123 6.65 -5.04 -0.65
CA GLU A 123 6.94 -6.25 -1.39
C GLU A 123 8.11 -7.03 -0.77
N LEU A 124 9.18 -6.35 -0.38
CA LEU A 124 10.26 -7.03 0.33
C LEU A 124 9.81 -7.53 1.71
N LEU A 125 8.95 -6.77 2.39
CA LEU A 125 8.45 -7.11 3.72
C LEU A 125 7.49 -8.30 3.69
N SER A 126 6.66 -8.45 2.65
CA SER A 126 5.67 -9.53 2.51
C SER A 126 6.32 -10.91 2.63
N HIS A 127 7.44 -11.13 1.93
CA HIS A 127 8.24 -12.37 1.97
C HIS A 127 8.90 -12.65 3.32
N LYS A 128 9.04 -11.62 4.17
CA LYS A 128 9.55 -11.76 5.54
C LYS A 128 8.42 -12.05 6.52
N ARG A 129 7.26 -11.40 6.36
CA ARG A 129 6.09 -11.49 7.24
C ARG A 129 5.57 -12.92 7.39
N ILE A 130 5.53 -13.67 6.28
CA ILE A 130 5.09 -15.09 6.30
C ILE A 130 6.00 -16.00 7.14
N LYS A 131 7.23 -15.58 7.43
CA LYS A 131 8.21 -16.34 8.22
C LYS A 131 8.22 -15.92 9.69
N GLU A 132 7.44 -14.91 10.05
CA GLU A 132 7.37 -14.43 11.43
C GLU A 132 6.61 -15.41 12.30
N LYS A 133 7.07 -15.59 13.54
CA LYS A 133 6.42 -16.44 14.53
C LYS A 133 4.92 -16.12 14.69
N ARG A 134 4.55 -14.84 14.64
CA ARG A 134 3.14 -14.42 14.73
C ARG A 134 2.31 -14.89 13.54
N TYR A 135 2.89 -14.89 12.33
CA TYR A 135 2.21 -15.41 11.15
C TYR A 135 2.02 -16.92 11.26
N THR A 136 3.07 -17.67 11.61
CA THR A 136 2.98 -19.12 11.76
C THR A 136 2.01 -19.53 12.87
N GLN A 137 1.93 -18.79 13.97
CA GLN A 137 0.94 -19.00 15.03
C GLN A 137 -0.50 -18.77 14.54
N ASN A 138 -0.71 -17.81 13.63
CA ASN A 138 -2.03 -17.57 13.06
C ASN A 138 -2.46 -18.68 12.09
N ILE A 139 -1.52 -19.36 11.41
CA ILE A 139 -1.83 -20.57 10.64
C ILE A 139 -2.48 -21.61 11.55
N GLU A 140 -1.87 -21.90 12.71
CA GLU A 140 -2.42 -22.84 13.69
C GLU A 140 -3.77 -22.36 14.26
N LYS A 141 -3.84 -21.08 14.66
CA LYS A 141 -5.05 -20.46 15.23
C LYS A 141 -6.26 -20.61 14.30
N TYR A 142 -6.07 -20.39 13.00
CA TYR A 142 -7.15 -20.38 12.02
C TYR A 142 -7.28 -21.71 11.25
N ALA A 143 -6.51 -22.74 11.61
CA ALA A 143 -6.57 -24.05 10.95
C ALA A 143 -7.93 -24.74 11.15
N GLU A 144 -8.44 -24.75 12.37
CA GLU A 144 -9.71 -25.40 12.71
C GLU A 144 -10.90 -24.43 12.64
N THR A 145 -10.71 -23.20 13.11
CA THR A 145 -11.75 -22.17 13.14
C THR A 145 -11.30 -20.97 12.30
N PRO A 146 -11.81 -20.81 11.06
CA PRO A 146 -11.48 -19.66 10.21
C PRO A 146 -11.81 -18.32 10.87
N GLU A 147 -11.21 -17.25 10.36
CA GLU A 147 -11.46 -15.91 10.86
C GLU A 147 -12.96 -15.55 10.72
N PRO A 148 -13.62 -15.05 11.79
CA PRO A 148 -15.08 -14.96 11.81
C PRO A 148 -15.71 -14.12 10.72
N GLN A 149 -15.05 -13.05 10.25
CA GLN A 149 -15.65 -12.15 9.26
C GLN A 149 -15.34 -12.60 7.83
N SER A 150 -14.07 -12.76 7.47
CA SER A 150 -13.64 -13.22 6.13
C SER A 150 -13.95 -14.68 5.84
N LYS A 151 -14.11 -15.51 6.88
CA LYS A 151 -14.17 -16.98 6.79
C LYS A 151 -12.90 -17.61 6.21
N LEU A 152 -11.78 -16.89 6.20
CA LEU A 152 -10.51 -17.39 5.69
C LEU A 152 -9.64 -17.97 6.82
N SER A 153 -8.83 -18.95 6.45
CA SER A 153 -7.76 -19.48 7.27
C SER A 153 -6.43 -18.98 6.74
N THR A 154 -5.56 -18.47 7.63
CA THR A 154 -4.20 -18.04 7.31
C THR A 154 -3.40 -19.19 6.72
N LYS A 155 -2.91 -19.05 5.48
CA LYS A 155 -2.20 -20.13 4.77
C LYS A 155 -1.27 -19.66 3.65
N ALA A 156 -0.96 -18.36 3.55
CA ALA A 156 -0.07 -17.87 2.51
C ALA A 156 1.33 -18.52 2.61
N THR A 157 1.83 -18.94 1.46
CA THR A 157 3.12 -19.60 1.24
C THR A 157 4.13 -18.69 0.53
N THR A 158 3.67 -17.57 -0.02
CA THR A 158 4.50 -16.58 -0.73
C THR A 158 4.16 -15.16 -0.27
N GLY A 159 5.08 -14.21 -0.51
CA GLY A 159 4.83 -12.80 -0.20
C GLY A 159 3.62 -12.22 -0.93
N GLY A 160 3.40 -12.56 -2.21
CA GLY A 160 2.23 -12.09 -2.93
C GLY A 160 0.92 -12.72 -2.42
N GLU A 161 0.90 -14.00 -2.05
CA GLU A 161 -0.26 -14.59 -1.35
C GLU A 161 -0.53 -13.88 -0.02
N TYR A 162 0.51 -13.46 0.71
CA TYR A 162 0.33 -12.68 1.94
C TYR A 162 -0.31 -11.31 1.67
N LEU A 163 0.07 -10.63 0.58
CA LEU A 163 -0.57 -9.36 0.19
C LEU A 163 -2.05 -9.58 -0.13
N ILE A 164 -2.37 -10.63 -0.87
CA ILE A 164 -3.76 -11.02 -1.16
C ILE A 164 -4.51 -11.34 0.14
N GLU A 165 -3.99 -12.24 0.96
CA GLU A 165 -4.60 -12.63 2.24
C GLU A 165 -4.85 -11.43 3.15
N SER A 166 -3.90 -10.47 3.21
CA SER A 166 -4.02 -9.26 4.01
C SER A 166 -5.17 -8.34 3.56
N LEU A 167 -5.49 -8.30 2.25
CA LEU A 167 -6.62 -7.53 1.73
C LEU A 167 -7.97 -8.18 2.07
N TYR A 168 -8.05 -9.52 1.98
CA TYR A 168 -9.30 -10.25 2.25
C TYR A 168 -9.56 -10.50 3.73
N CYS A 169 -8.50 -10.69 4.52
CA CYS A 169 -8.57 -11.00 5.93
C CYS A 169 -7.52 -10.21 6.71
N PRO A 170 -7.78 -8.91 7.00
CA PRO A 170 -6.82 -8.08 7.71
C PRO A 170 -6.47 -8.59 9.11
N SER A 171 -7.33 -9.41 9.73
CA SER A 171 -7.10 -10.04 11.03
C SER A 171 -6.38 -11.41 10.95
N CYS A 172 -6.26 -12.01 9.76
CA CYS A 172 -5.49 -13.25 9.56
C CYS A 172 -4.00 -13.04 9.86
N TYR A 173 -3.52 -11.81 9.70
CA TYR A 173 -2.24 -11.37 10.26
C TYR A 173 -2.28 -9.88 10.58
N VAL A 174 -1.94 -9.53 11.82
CA VAL A 174 -1.87 -8.14 12.27
C VAL A 174 -0.43 -7.76 12.58
N ALA A 175 0.09 -6.81 11.79
CA ALA A 175 1.40 -6.22 12.01
C ALA A 175 1.51 -5.65 13.42
N GLU A 176 2.68 -5.82 14.04
CA GLU A 176 2.93 -5.38 15.40
C GLU A 176 2.65 -3.88 15.61
N GLY A 177 1.92 -3.57 16.69
CA GLY A 177 1.49 -2.20 17.02
C GLY A 177 0.19 -1.74 16.33
N PHE A 178 -0.35 -2.47 15.35
CA PHE A 178 -1.49 -2.00 14.56
C PHE A 178 -2.84 -2.67 14.86
N GLY A 179 -2.86 -3.67 15.74
CA GLY A 179 -4.11 -4.27 16.22
C GLY A 179 -4.87 -3.42 17.23
N THR A 180 -6.10 -3.80 17.52
CA THR A 180 -6.93 -3.15 18.54
C THR A 180 -6.42 -3.47 19.94
N ALA A 181 -6.48 -2.49 20.84
CA ALA A 181 -6.06 -2.68 22.23
C ALA A 181 -6.94 -3.72 22.96
N SER A 182 -8.24 -3.74 22.67
CA SER A 182 -9.21 -4.67 23.27
C SER A 182 -8.95 -6.14 22.91
N SER A 183 -8.26 -6.41 21.81
CA SER A 183 -7.91 -7.77 21.36
C SER A 183 -6.45 -8.13 21.64
N GLN A 184 -5.74 -7.33 22.45
CA GLN A 184 -4.29 -7.48 22.67
C GLN A 184 -3.50 -7.49 21.35
N GLY A 185 -3.96 -6.73 20.36
CA GLY A 185 -3.32 -6.63 19.05
C GLY A 185 -3.66 -7.75 18.06
N GLN A 186 -4.61 -8.65 18.37
CA GLN A 186 -4.96 -9.77 17.50
C GLN A 186 -6.01 -9.46 16.42
N VAL A 187 -6.80 -8.40 16.59
CA VAL A 187 -7.82 -7.95 15.62
C VAL A 187 -7.33 -6.68 14.93
N SER A 188 -7.44 -6.63 13.61
CA SER A 188 -7.01 -5.50 12.80
C SER A 188 -7.97 -4.31 12.90
N LYS A 189 -7.42 -3.09 12.79
CA LYS A 189 -8.20 -1.85 12.59
C LYS A 189 -8.51 -1.58 11.12
N MET A 190 -7.88 -2.32 10.20
CA MET A 190 -8.13 -2.19 8.78
C MET A 190 -9.52 -2.75 8.47
N PRO A 191 -10.38 -1.98 7.77
CA PRO A 191 -11.68 -2.49 7.34
C PRO A 191 -11.52 -3.55 6.25
N PHE A 192 -12.53 -4.41 6.10
CA PHE A 192 -12.59 -5.37 5.01
C PHE A 192 -12.85 -4.62 3.69
N VAL A 193 -11.89 -4.63 2.79
CA VAL A 193 -11.94 -3.79 1.58
C VAL A 193 -12.99 -4.25 0.56
N ALA A 194 -13.49 -5.48 0.70
CA ALA A 194 -14.65 -5.99 -0.05
C ALA A 194 -15.99 -5.38 0.40
N GLU A 195 -16.03 -4.74 1.57
CA GLU A 195 -17.24 -4.17 2.16
C GLU A 195 -17.28 -2.65 1.99
N MET A 196 -18.41 -2.04 2.38
CA MET A 196 -18.55 -0.59 2.41
C MET A 196 -17.47 0.04 3.31
N PRO A 197 -16.87 1.18 2.92
CA PRO A 197 -17.18 2.01 1.74
C PRO A 197 -16.39 1.66 0.46
N MET A 198 -15.43 0.74 0.50
CA MET A 198 -14.48 0.53 -0.60
C MET A 198 -15.03 -0.43 -1.66
N MET A 199 -15.71 -1.49 -1.25
CA MET A 199 -16.38 -2.47 -2.13
C MET A 199 -15.49 -2.92 -3.30
N LEU A 200 -14.25 -3.28 -3.00
CA LEU A 200 -13.33 -3.81 -3.99
C LEU A 200 -13.77 -5.21 -4.40
N ASN A 201 -13.83 -5.46 -5.71
CA ASN A 201 -14.00 -6.81 -6.24
C ASN A 201 -12.66 -7.56 -6.32
N ASP A 202 -12.71 -8.83 -6.75
CA ASP A 202 -11.53 -9.70 -6.80
C ASP A 202 -10.44 -9.14 -7.71
N TYR A 203 -10.82 -8.65 -8.89
CA TYR A 203 -9.89 -8.00 -9.82
C TYR A 203 -9.24 -6.76 -9.20
N GLU A 204 -10.01 -5.91 -8.53
CA GLU A 204 -9.50 -4.69 -7.90
C GLU A 204 -8.54 -5.00 -6.74
N MET A 205 -8.83 -6.02 -5.94
CA MET A 205 -7.89 -6.45 -4.89
C MET A 205 -6.59 -7.00 -5.48
N VAL A 206 -6.67 -7.81 -6.55
CA VAL A 206 -5.49 -8.31 -7.27
C VAL A 206 -4.69 -7.16 -7.88
N ALA A 207 -5.36 -6.16 -8.45
CA ALA A 207 -4.73 -4.97 -9.00
C ALA A 207 -4.00 -4.16 -7.92
N VAL A 208 -4.62 -3.96 -6.76
CA VAL A 208 -3.97 -3.33 -5.60
C VAL A 208 -2.71 -4.11 -5.19
N ALA A 209 -2.79 -5.42 -5.03
CA ALA A 209 -1.64 -6.24 -4.69
C ALA A 209 -0.53 -6.16 -5.76
N ALA A 210 -0.89 -6.17 -7.06
CA ALA A 210 0.07 -6.00 -8.14
C ALA A 210 0.81 -4.67 -8.05
N TYR A 211 0.10 -3.57 -7.77
CA TYR A 211 0.73 -2.27 -7.56
C TYR A 211 1.68 -2.29 -6.35
N LEU A 212 1.26 -2.88 -5.22
CA LEU A 212 2.12 -3.02 -4.04
C LEU A 212 3.40 -3.82 -4.34
N GLN A 213 3.34 -4.80 -5.24
CA GLN A 213 4.52 -5.57 -5.67
C GLN A 213 5.50 -4.75 -6.52
N ALA A 214 4.99 -3.79 -7.30
CA ALA A 214 5.78 -3.03 -8.27
C ALA A 214 6.17 -1.61 -7.82
N MET A 215 5.55 -1.07 -6.77
CA MET A 215 5.66 0.35 -6.43
C MET A 215 7.09 0.79 -6.05
N ASP A 216 7.90 -0.11 -5.50
CA ASP A 216 9.30 0.18 -5.14
C ASP A 216 10.26 0.02 -6.34
N THR A 217 9.81 -0.58 -7.44
CA THR A 217 10.56 -0.72 -8.70
C THR A 217 9.71 -0.35 -9.92
N PRO A 218 9.31 0.93 -10.08
CA PRO A 218 8.40 1.34 -11.15
C PRO A 218 8.91 0.97 -12.54
N GLY A 219 8.06 0.31 -13.33
CA GLY A 219 8.38 -0.16 -14.69
C GLY A 219 9.04 -1.54 -14.75
N ASP A 220 9.43 -2.13 -13.62
CA ASP A 220 9.84 -3.54 -13.53
C ASP A 220 8.65 -4.39 -13.07
N TYR A 221 8.06 -5.14 -13.99
CA TYR A 221 6.93 -6.03 -13.74
C TYR A 221 7.33 -7.49 -13.51
N SER A 222 8.64 -7.80 -13.49
CA SER A 222 9.14 -9.19 -13.39
C SER A 222 8.77 -9.88 -12.07
N LYS A 223 8.49 -9.09 -11.03
CA LYS A 223 8.12 -9.57 -9.69
C LYS A 223 6.61 -9.60 -9.44
N VAL A 224 5.80 -9.14 -10.39
CA VAL A 224 4.36 -9.04 -10.20
C VAL A 224 3.72 -10.42 -10.40
N THR A 225 3.33 -11.03 -9.29
CA THR A 225 2.75 -12.39 -9.24
C THR A 225 1.29 -12.38 -8.77
N ALA A 226 0.72 -11.22 -8.45
CA ALA A 226 -0.59 -11.07 -7.81
C ALA A 226 -1.72 -11.92 -8.42
N ARG A 227 -1.85 -11.99 -9.75
CA ARG A 227 -2.86 -12.87 -10.42
C ARG A 227 -2.60 -14.34 -10.10
N ALA A 228 -1.39 -14.81 -10.34
CA ALA A 228 -1.04 -16.22 -10.13
C ALA A 228 -1.15 -16.62 -8.65
N ASP A 229 -0.74 -15.73 -7.75
CA ASP A 229 -0.84 -15.94 -6.31
C ASP A 229 -2.29 -15.98 -5.83
N TRP A 230 -3.14 -15.08 -6.33
CA TRP A 230 -4.56 -15.11 -6.04
C TRP A 230 -5.22 -16.39 -6.56
N GLU A 231 -4.95 -16.78 -7.81
CA GLU A 231 -5.54 -17.99 -8.42
C GLU A 231 -5.13 -19.25 -7.66
N ARG A 232 -3.87 -19.31 -7.19
CA ARG A 232 -3.35 -20.41 -6.37
C ARG A 232 -3.96 -20.42 -4.96
N TYR A 233 -4.05 -19.26 -4.31
CA TYR A 233 -4.58 -19.14 -2.96
C TYR A 233 -6.05 -19.57 -2.85
N PHE A 234 -6.87 -19.15 -3.83
CA PHE A 234 -8.30 -19.45 -3.88
C PHE A 234 -8.65 -20.69 -4.72
N ASN A 235 -7.68 -21.28 -5.42
CA ASN A 235 -7.87 -22.42 -6.32
C ASN A 235 -9.00 -22.18 -7.36
N LYS A 236 -9.04 -20.97 -7.94
CA LYS A 236 -9.99 -20.58 -8.99
C LYS A 236 -9.37 -19.57 -9.94
N LYS A 237 -9.93 -19.42 -11.14
CA LYS A 237 -9.50 -18.42 -12.11
C LYS A 237 -10.05 -17.04 -11.75
N LEU A 238 -9.21 -16.01 -11.90
CA LEU A 238 -9.64 -14.63 -11.71
C LEU A 238 -10.54 -14.23 -12.88
N THR A 239 -11.68 -13.61 -12.58
CA THR A 239 -12.60 -13.08 -13.58
C THR A 239 -12.51 -11.55 -13.60
N PHE A 240 -12.53 -10.98 -14.80
CA PHE A 240 -12.56 -9.53 -14.99
C PHE A 240 -13.98 -8.99 -14.82
N GLY A 241 -14.15 -7.94 -14.00
CA GLY A 241 -15.37 -7.13 -14.02
C GLY A 241 -16.58 -7.69 -13.27
N GLU A 242 -16.44 -8.70 -12.42
CA GLU A 242 -17.51 -9.06 -11.49
C GLU A 242 -17.66 -7.98 -10.41
N ASP A 243 -18.67 -7.13 -10.57
CA ASP A 243 -19.01 -6.11 -9.59
C ASP A 243 -19.65 -6.76 -8.36
N ARG A 244 -19.01 -6.63 -7.20
CA ARG A 244 -19.55 -7.08 -5.91
C ARG A 244 -20.56 -6.09 -5.32
N ARG A 245 -20.80 -4.93 -5.94
CA ARG A 245 -21.83 -4.01 -5.47
C ARG A 245 -23.18 -4.71 -5.47
N PRO A 246 -23.99 -4.60 -4.41
CA PRO A 246 -25.39 -4.94 -4.48
C PRO A 246 -25.96 -4.27 -5.71
N LYS A 247 -26.61 -5.04 -6.58
CA LYS A 247 -27.37 -4.45 -7.67
C LYS A 247 -28.34 -3.48 -7.00
N LEU A 248 -28.22 -2.20 -7.33
CA LEU A 248 -29.21 -1.23 -6.90
C LEU A 248 -30.57 -1.82 -7.28
N PRO A 249 -31.58 -1.72 -6.40
CA PRO A 249 -32.92 -2.15 -6.74
C PRO A 249 -33.26 -1.55 -8.11
N SER A 250 -33.83 -2.34 -9.02
CA SER A 250 -34.34 -1.81 -10.30
C SER A 250 -35.22 -0.59 -10.03
N HIS A 251 -35.37 0.31 -11.00
CA HIS A 251 -36.22 1.50 -10.83
C HIS A 251 -37.65 1.15 -10.34
N GLU A 252 -38.15 -0.05 -10.64
CA GLU A 252 -39.39 -0.62 -10.08
C GLU A 252 -39.41 -0.75 -8.54
N ASN A 253 -38.25 -0.98 -7.92
CA ASN A 253 -38.10 -1.12 -6.47
C ASN A 253 -37.73 0.20 -5.77
N LEU A 254 -37.36 1.25 -6.50
CA LEU A 254 -37.20 2.60 -5.92
C LEU A 254 -38.55 3.16 -5.43
N ALA A 255 -39.66 2.79 -6.09
CA ALA A 255 -41.00 3.14 -5.61
C ALA A 255 -41.34 2.54 -4.24
N LYS A 256 -40.61 1.50 -3.82
CA LYS A 256 -40.76 0.81 -2.53
C LYS A 256 -39.67 1.18 -1.51
N THR A 257 -38.71 2.04 -1.89
CA THR A 257 -37.63 2.48 -1.00
C THR A 257 -37.97 3.88 -0.49
N ALA A 258 -37.89 4.09 0.82
CA ALA A 258 -38.10 5.40 1.42
C ALA A 258 -37.01 6.39 0.92
N LEU A 259 -37.43 7.53 0.39
CA LEU A 259 -36.58 8.61 -0.09
C LEU A 259 -36.54 9.75 0.94
N LEU A 260 -35.48 10.57 0.89
CA LEU A 260 -35.34 11.76 1.74
C LEU A 260 -36.42 12.82 1.49
N THR A 261 -37.14 12.70 0.37
CA THR A 261 -38.24 13.59 -0.02
C THR A 261 -39.61 13.06 0.40
N ASP A 262 -39.69 11.84 0.92
CA ASP A 262 -40.95 11.23 1.36
C ASP A 262 -41.40 11.83 2.70
N THR A 263 -42.71 11.92 2.93
CA THR A 263 -43.22 12.25 4.27
C THR A 263 -42.99 11.08 5.24
N PRO A 264 -42.98 11.32 6.55
CA PRO A 264 -42.83 10.25 7.54
C PRO A 264 -43.83 9.09 7.35
N GLU A 265 -45.08 9.38 6.97
CA GLU A 265 -46.13 8.39 6.72
C GLU A 265 -45.85 7.55 5.46
N GLU A 266 -45.32 8.19 4.41
CA GLU A 266 -44.93 7.52 3.17
C GLU A 266 -43.72 6.62 3.39
N MET A 267 -42.76 7.06 4.22
CA MET A 267 -41.62 6.24 4.62
C MET A 267 -42.08 4.99 5.38
N ILE A 268 -42.96 5.14 6.37
CA ILE A 268 -43.51 4.01 7.17
C ILE A 268 -44.23 3.01 6.26
N LYS A 269 -45.03 3.48 5.31
CA LYS A 269 -45.74 2.60 4.36
C LYS A 269 -44.80 1.85 3.41
N LYS A 270 -43.69 2.47 3.02
CA LYS A 270 -42.66 1.85 2.15
C LYS A 270 -41.73 0.90 2.91
N MET A 271 -41.54 1.12 4.21
CA MET A 271 -40.67 0.30 5.09
C MET A 271 -41.41 -0.83 5.82
N GLY A 272 -42.72 -1.00 5.58
CA GLY A 272 -43.59 -1.97 6.24
C GLY A 272 -43.12 -3.41 6.19
#